data_AF-A0A4Y2JB53-F1
#
_entry.id   AF-A0A4Y2JB53-F1
#
_cell.length_a   1.000
_cell.length_b   1.000
_cell.length_c   1.000
_cell.angle_alpha   90.00
_cell.angle_beta   90.00
_cell.angle_gamma   90.00
#
_symmetry.space_group_name_H-M   'P 1'
#
loop_
_entity.id
_entity.type
_entity.pdbx_description
1 polymer ?
#
loop_
_entity_poly.entity_id
_entity_poly.type
_entity_poly.pdbx_seq_one_letter_code
_entity_poly.pdbx_strand_id
1 'polypeptide(L)'
;MYRLLSDLTKFNGETFYCYSCLHRFTTESLLKDHLPYCKEHSPQHIVIPEPGEESVLKFKQHKFSQPVSYAIYADFEALGESLQNIPGKTASHIPCGYVYLIIGPNGLPLKPITIYRGVGAVDHFITSIVKKKDILAAKLRTITPMHMTTRDLEEFQKATHCNLCKKWLGKDRVRDHAHLSEKYRQALHNKCNLNRAS
;
A
#
# COMPACT_ATOMS: atom_id res chain seq x y z
N MET A 1 -39.64 -28.52 7.32
CA MET A 1 -38.22 -28.89 7.11
C MET A 1 -37.88 -28.63 5.64
N TYR A 2 -36.94 -27.74 5.33
CA TYR A 2 -36.59 -27.41 3.93
C TYR A 2 -35.76 -28.54 3.31
N ARG A 3 -36.36 -29.25 2.35
CA ARG A 3 -35.78 -30.44 1.66
C ARG A 3 -34.42 -30.19 0.98
N LEU A 4 -34.08 -28.93 0.67
CA LEU A 4 -32.84 -28.56 -0.02
C LEU A 4 -31.60 -28.58 0.89
N LEU A 5 -31.76 -28.51 2.21
CA LEU A 5 -30.65 -28.35 3.16
C LEU A 5 -30.54 -29.51 4.15
N SER A 6 -31.49 -30.47 4.12
CA SER A 6 -31.50 -31.63 5.02
C SER A 6 -30.28 -32.53 4.83
N ASP A 7 -29.77 -32.63 3.61
CA ASP A 7 -28.76 -33.63 3.24
C ASP A 7 -27.33 -33.10 3.42
N LEU A 8 -27.18 -31.83 3.80
CA LEU A 8 -25.87 -31.20 3.98
C LEU A 8 -25.12 -31.69 5.23
N THR A 9 -25.81 -32.37 6.15
CA THR A 9 -25.17 -32.97 7.33
C THR A 9 -25.81 -34.24 7.84
N LYS A 10 -24.97 -35.06 8.47
CA LYS A 10 -25.34 -36.27 9.21
C LYS A 10 -25.89 -36.01 10.63
N PHE A 11 -26.24 -34.76 10.94
CA PHE A 11 -26.73 -34.40 12.26
C PHE A 11 -28.23 -34.70 12.35
N ASN A 12 -28.64 -35.51 13.33
CA ASN A 12 -29.99 -36.04 13.45
C ASN A 12 -30.91 -35.21 14.38
N GLY A 13 -30.46 -34.04 14.85
CA GLY A 13 -31.25 -33.15 15.71
C GLY A 13 -31.99 -32.05 14.94
N GLU A 14 -32.76 -31.24 15.66
CA GLU A 14 -33.41 -30.06 15.08
C GLU A 14 -32.37 -29.06 14.56
N THR A 15 -32.66 -28.45 13.42
CA THR A 15 -31.75 -27.51 12.75
C THR A 15 -32.50 -26.25 12.36
N PHE A 16 -31.87 -25.10 12.58
CA PHE A 16 -32.44 -23.79 12.34
C PHE A 16 -31.63 -23.09 11.26
N TYR A 17 -32.27 -22.49 10.26
CA TYR A 17 -31.58 -21.87 9.13
C TYR A 17 -31.92 -20.38 9.05
N CYS A 18 -30.90 -19.56 8.76
CA CYS A 18 -31.13 -18.18 8.35
C CYS A 18 -31.53 -18.14 6.87
N TYR A 19 -32.68 -17.58 6.54
CA TYR A 19 -33.17 -17.50 5.15
C TYR A 19 -32.41 -16.49 4.29
N SER A 20 -31.63 -15.58 4.89
CA SER A 20 -30.88 -14.57 4.15
C SER A 20 -29.50 -15.06 3.71
N CYS A 21 -28.78 -15.81 4.54
CA CYS A 21 -27.43 -16.31 4.25
C CYS A 21 -27.33 -17.85 4.14
N LEU A 22 -28.44 -18.57 4.38
CA LEU A 22 -28.53 -20.04 4.41
C LEU A 22 -27.61 -20.72 5.45
N HIS A 23 -27.07 -19.96 6.41
CA HIS A 23 -26.27 -20.53 7.51
C HIS A 23 -27.15 -21.34 8.47
N ARG A 24 -26.60 -22.45 8.97
CA ARG A 24 -27.26 -23.38 9.90
C ARG A 24 -26.84 -23.16 11.33
N PHE A 25 -27.81 -23.18 12.23
CA PHE A 25 -27.65 -23.12 13.68
C PHE A 25 -28.23 -24.37 14.32
N THR A 26 -27.64 -24.77 15.45
CA THR A 26 -28.06 -25.94 16.24
C THR A 26 -29.18 -25.62 17.23
N THR A 27 -29.39 -24.34 17.56
CA THR A 27 -30.47 -23.89 18.45
C THR A 27 -31.18 -22.65 17.89
N GLU A 28 -32.42 -22.44 18.30
CA GLU A 28 -33.21 -21.27 17.88
C GLU A 28 -32.64 -19.95 18.43
N SER A 29 -32.02 -19.96 19.62
CA SER A 29 -31.43 -18.75 20.22
C SER A 29 -30.28 -18.21 19.36
N LEU A 30 -29.42 -19.11 18.86
CA LEU A 30 -28.29 -18.73 18.00
C LEU A 30 -28.76 -18.14 16.68
N LEU A 31 -29.85 -18.66 16.11
CA LEU A 31 -30.47 -18.04 14.95
C LEU A 31 -30.98 -16.63 15.29
N LYS A 32 -31.69 -16.46 16.42
CA LYS A 32 -32.21 -15.15 16.86
C LYS A 32 -31.10 -14.13 17.08
N ASP A 33 -29.97 -14.54 17.67
CA ASP A 33 -28.81 -13.67 17.87
C ASP A 33 -28.13 -13.28 16.55
N HIS A 34 -28.17 -14.15 15.54
CA HIS A 34 -27.62 -13.90 14.21
C HIS A 34 -28.51 -12.96 13.36
N LEU A 35 -29.83 -13.03 13.50
CA LEU A 35 -30.78 -12.30 12.64
C LEU A 35 -30.54 -10.77 12.58
N PRO A 36 -30.25 -10.05 13.69
CA PRO A 36 -29.95 -8.62 13.66
C PRO A 36 -28.78 -8.28 12.73
N TYR A 37 -27.70 -9.08 12.77
CA TYR A 37 -26.49 -8.84 11.96
C TYR A 37 -26.66 -9.28 10.51
N CYS A 38 -27.49 -10.28 10.24
CA CYS A 38 -27.67 -10.83 8.89
C CYS A 38 -28.73 -10.11 8.07
N LYS A 39 -29.80 -9.61 8.72
CA LYS A 39 -30.92 -8.95 8.02
C LYS A 39 -30.62 -7.52 7.61
N GLU A 40 -29.64 -6.87 8.22
CA GLU A 40 -29.25 -5.49 7.88
C GLU A 40 -28.69 -5.40 6.44
N HIS A 41 -28.16 -6.51 5.92
CA HIS A 41 -27.62 -6.56 4.56
C HIS A 41 -28.65 -7.15 3.59
N SER A 42 -29.05 -6.35 2.59
CA SER A 42 -29.87 -6.85 1.47
C SER A 42 -29.14 -7.96 0.71
N PRO A 43 -29.85 -8.93 0.11
CA PRO A 43 -29.25 -9.92 -0.77
C PRO A 43 -28.34 -9.24 -1.81
N GLN A 44 -27.06 -9.61 -1.83
CA GLN A 44 -26.15 -9.12 -2.87
C GLN A 44 -26.31 -9.97 -4.12
N HIS A 45 -26.80 -9.35 -5.20
CA HIS A 45 -26.71 -9.94 -6.53
C HIS A 45 -25.35 -9.61 -7.12
N ILE A 46 -24.55 -10.64 -7.44
CA ILE A 46 -23.29 -10.45 -8.13
C ILE A 46 -23.60 -10.05 -9.57
N VAL A 47 -23.46 -8.76 -9.88
CA VAL A 47 -23.54 -8.25 -11.25
C VAL A 47 -22.15 -8.35 -11.86
N ILE A 48 -21.97 -9.29 -12.80
CA ILE A 48 -20.76 -9.34 -13.63
C ILE A 48 -20.91 -8.27 -14.71
N PRO A 49 -19.92 -7.39 -14.90
CA PRO A 49 -19.97 -6.40 -15.98
C PRO A 49 -20.00 -7.10 -17.35
N GLU A 50 -20.75 -6.52 -18.28
CA GLU A 50 -20.78 -6.97 -19.68
C GLU A 50 -19.36 -7.04 -20.27
N PRO A 51 -19.03 -8.06 -21.08
CA PRO A 51 -17.72 -8.18 -21.69
C PRO A 51 -17.30 -6.91 -22.44
N GLY A 52 -16.22 -6.26 -22.00
CA GLY A 52 -15.75 -5.00 -22.58
C GLY A 52 -14.54 -4.40 -21.85
N GLU A 53 -14.11 -3.19 -22.23
CA GLU A 53 -12.97 -2.56 -21.55
C GLU A 53 -13.22 -2.30 -20.05
N GLU A 54 -14.48 -2.06 -19.67
CA GLU A 54 -14.95 -1.85 -18.29
C GLU A 54 -14.97 -3.17 -17.47
N SER A 55 -14.98 -4.34 -18.12
CA SER A 55 -14.95 -5.64 -17.43
C SER A 55 -13.54 -6.10 -17.06
N VAL A 56 -12.51 -5.31 -17.41
CA VAL A 56 -11.10 -5.64 -17.13
C VAL A 56 -10.53 -4.71 -16.07
N LEU A 57 -10.26 -5.26 -14.89
CA LEU A 57 -9.54 -4.55 -13.84
C LEU A 57 -8.11 -4.27 -14.28
N LYS A 58 -7.71 -2.99 -14.26
CA LYS A 58 -6.36 -2.53 -14.58
C LYS A 58 -5.81 -1.73 -13.42
N PHE A 59 -4.54 -1.93 -13.10
CA PHE A 59 -3.85 -1.13 -12.09
C PHE A 59 -3.73 0.31 -12.59
N LYS A 60 -4.36 1.27 -11.90
CA LYS A 60 -4.39 2.68 -12.34
C LYS A 60 -3.22 3.49 -11.78
N GLN A 61 -2.75 3.17 -10.58
CA GLN A 61 -1.76 3.98 -9.86
C GLN A 61 -0.33 3.50 -10.07
N HIS A 62 0.12 3.45 -11.33
CA HIS A 62 1.45 2.94 -11.69
C HIS A 62 2.63 3.66 -11.02
N LYS A 63 2.45 4.85 -10.46
CA LYS A 63 3.49 5.52 -9.65
C LYS A 63 3.91 4.71 -8.42
N PHE A 64 2.98 3.96 -7.82
CA PHE A 64 3.25 3.12 -6.65
C PHE A 64 3.85 1.76 -7.00
N SER A 65 4.01 1.43 -8.28
CA SER A 65 4.71 0.20 -8.68
C SER A 65 6.23 0.39 -8.78
N GLN A 66 6.74 1.60 -8.49
CA GLN A 66 8.17 1.87 -8.47
C GLN A 66 8.73 1.74 -7.06
N PRO A 67 9.94 1.19 -6.90
CA PRO A 67 10.62 1.21 -5.62
C PRO A 67 10.91 2.66 -5.21
N VAL A 68 10.68 2.97 -3.95
CA VAL A 68 11.08 4.26 -3.37
C VAL A 68 12.61 4.33 -3.31
N SER A 69 13.13 5.51 -3.60
CA SER A 69 14.58 5.76 -3.60
C SER A 69 15.20 5.63 -2.22
N TYR A 70 14.50 6.13 -1.21
CA TYR A 70 14.92 6.06 0.18
C TYR A 70 13.69 5.75 1.03
N ALA A 71 13.84 4.82 1.97
CA ALA A 71 12.83 4.52 2.97
C ALA A 71 13.41 4.77 4.36
N ILE A 72 12.65 5.45 5.23
CA ILE A 72 13.03 5.66 6.63
C ILE A 72 12.06 4.83 7.48
N TYR A 73 12.60 3.84 8.17
CA TYR A 73 11.88 3.08 9.18
C TYR A 73 12.24 3.66 10.54
N ALA A 74 11.26 3.99 11.35
CA ALA A 74 11.46 4.60 12.65
C ALA A 74 10.47 4.05 13.67
N ASP A 75 10.91 3.99 14.91
CA ASP A 75 10.09 3.60 16.05
C ASP A 75 10.49 4.39 17.30
N PHE A 76 9.56 4.50 18.25
CA PHE A 76 9.72 5.24 19.50
C PHE A 76 9.55 4.32 20.70
N GLU A 77 10.34 4.61 21.73
CA GLU A 77 10.10 4.08 23.07
C GLU A 77 9.46 5.17 23.93
N ALA A 78 8.52 4.77 24.78
CA ALA A 78 7.82 5.68 25.69
C ALA A 78 7.76 5.10 27.10
N LEU A 79 7.91 5.99 28.08
CA LEU A 79 7.63 5.68 29.48
C LEU A 79 6.14 5.91 29.74
N GLY A 80 5.50 4.92 30.34
CA GLY A 80 4.12 5.02 30.79
C GLY A 80 4.06 5.63 32.18
N GLU A 81 3.35 6.75 32.32
CA GLU A 81 3.00 7.33 33.61
C GLU A 81 1.52 7.09 33.90
N SER A 82 1.20 6.56 35.06
CA SER A 82 -0.20 6.36 35.46
C SER A 82 -0.89 7.69 35.58
N LEU A 83 -2.01 7.85 34.87
CA LEU A 83 -2.87 9.01 35.02
C LEU A 83 -3.89 8.70 36.12
N GLN A 84 -3.64 9.20 37.32
CA GLN A 84 -4.66 9.23 38.36
C GLN A 84 -5.60 10.41 38.09
N ASN A 85 -6.91 10.19 38.25
CA ASN A 85 -7.97 11.22 38.21
C ASN A 85 -8.47 11.70 36.83
N ILE A 86 -8.29 10.94 35.75
CA ILE A 86 -8.95 11.24 34.46
C ILE A 86 -9.86 10.08 34.05
N PRO A 87 -11.19 10.23 34.06
CA PRO A 87 -12.13 9.18 33.64
C PRO A 87 -11.83 8.72 32.21
N GLY A 88 -11.64 7.41 32.02
CA GLY A 88 -11.41 6.81 30.71
C GLY A 88 -9.97 6.89 30.16
N LYS A 89 -9.00 7.43 30.92
CA LYS A 89 -7.57 7.39 30.55
C LYS A 89 -6.75 6.72 31.64
N THR A 90 -5.99 5.69 31.26
CA THR A 90 -5.24 4.86 32.23
C THR A 90 -3.77 5.26 32.35
N ALA A 91 -3.15 5.74 31.26
CA ALA A 91 -1.73 6.09 31.22
C ALA A 91 -1.42 7.21 30.22
N SER A 92 -0.40 8.00 30.53
CA SER A 92 0.25 8.96 29.65
C SER A 92 1.54 8.34 29.11
N HIS A 93 1.80 8.46 27.81
CA HIS A 93 3.01 7.94 27.18
C HIS A 93 3.95 9.10 26.88
N ILE A 94 5.08 9.15 27.57
CA ILE A 94 6.12 10.16 27.38
C ILE A 94 7.25 9.56 26.55
N PRO A 95 7.47 9.99 25.30
CA PRO A 95 8.55 9.48 24.47
C PRO A 95 9.91 9.73 25.11
N CYS A 96 10.68 8.67 25.31
CA CYS A 96 11.98 8.70 25.99
C CYS A 96 13.15 8.32 25.07
N GLY A 97 12.85 7.85 23.87
CA GLY A 97 13.85 7.54 22.86
C GLY A 97 13.24 7.18 21.52
N TYR A 98 14.09 7.11 20.51
CA TYR A 98 13.70 6.62 19.19
C TYR A 98 14.86 5.88 18.53
N VAL A 99 14.51 5.06 17.54
CA VAL A 99 15.45 4.50 16.58
C VAL A 99 14.95 4.79 15.18
N TYR A 100 15.87 5.09 14.25
CA TYR A 100 15.53 5.05 12.83
C TYR A 100 16.65 4.45 11.98
N LEU A 101 16.25 3.83 10.89
CA LEU A 101 17.07 3.22 9.85
C LEU A 101 16.70 3.80 8.49
N ILE A 102 17.70 4.16 7.70
CA ILE A 102 17.50 4.63 6.33
C ILE A 102 17.97 3.56 5.36
N ILE A 103 17.04 3.03 4.59
CA ILE A 103 17.30 2.09 3.50
C ILE A 103 17.48 2.87 2.20
N GLY A 104 18.58 2.57 1.51
CA GLY A 104 18.93 3.17 0.24
C GLY A 104 18.28 2.49 -0.97
N PRO A 105 18.59 2.99 -2.18
CA PRO A 105 18.00 2.50 -3.44
C PRO A 105 18.39 1.05 -3.78
N ASN A 106 19.50 0.58 -3.22
CA ASN A 106 19.99 -0.79 -3.35
C ASN A 106 19.33 -1.77 -2.35
N GLY A 107 18.37 -1.29 -1.55
CA GLY A 107 17.73 -2.09 -0.50
C GLY A 107 18.59 -2.32 0.74
N LEU A 108 19.75 -1.65 0.85
CA LEU A 108 20.67 -1.79 1.98
C LEU A 108 20.65 -0.56 2.89
N PRO A 109 20.96 -0.73 4.19
CA PRO A 109 21.21 0.37 5.10
C PRO A 109 22.26 1.35 4.57
N LEU A 110 21.94 2.65 4.52
CA LEU A 110 22.91 3.69 4.16
C LEU A 110 23.95 3.92 5.27
N LYS A 111 23.55 3.68 6.51
CA LYS A 111 24.35 3.85 7.72
C LYS A 111 23.82 2.92 8.81
N PRO A 112 24.60 2.67 9.87
CA PRO A 112 24.08 2.05 11.08
C PRO A 112 22.84 2.76 11.63
N ILE A 113 22.03 2.02 12.38
CA ILE A 113 20.84 2.54 13.05
C ILE A 113 21.18 3.78 13.88
N THR A 114 20.29 4.77 13.84
CA THR A 114 20.43 5.98 14.65
C THR A 114 19.53 5.87 15.86
N ILE A 115 20.13 5.88 17.04
CA ILE A 115 19.44 5.76 18.31
C ILE A 115 19.56 7.09 19.05
N TYR A 116 18.48 7.52 19.67
CA TYR A 116 18.47 8.59 20.64
C TYR A 116 17.73 8.14 21.89
N ARG A 117 18.26 8.49 23.06
CA ARG A 117 17.65 8.26 24.36
C ARG A 117 17.83 9.51 25.20
N GLY A 118 16.74 10.11 25.66
CA GLY A 118 16.78 11.36 26.40
C GLY A 118 15.46 12.13 26.36
N VAL A 119 15.43 13.20 27.15
CA VAL A 119 14.30 14.14 27.19
C VAL A 119 14.15 14.87 25.86
N GLY A 120 12.92 15.18 25.46
CA GLY A 120 12.66 15.85 24.17
C GLY A 120 12.91 14.94 22.97
N ALA A 121 12.70 13.62 23.10
CA ALA A 121 12.92 12.64 22.04
C ALA A 121 12.17 12.99 20.74
N VAL A 122 10.97 13.54 20.83
CA VAL A 122 10.17 13.97 19.67
C VAL A 122 10.84 15.13 18.93
N ASP A 123 11.22 16.20 19.63
CA ASP A 123 11.83 17.38 19.00
C ASP A 123 13.18 17.03 18.35
N HIS A 124 13.97 16.21 19.05
CA HIS A 124 15.24 15.71 18.52
C HIS A 124 15.01 14.82 17.28
N PHE A 125 13.99 13.97 17.29
CA PHE A 125 13.62 13.13 16.15
C PHE A 125 13.25 13.95 14.93
N ILE A 126 12.32 14.91 15.09
CA ILE A 126 11.84 15.76 14.00
C ILE A 126 13.02 16.55 13.41
N THR A 127 13.84 17.17 14.26
CA THR A 127 15.04 17.89 13.82
C THR A 127 16.00 16.99 13.04
N SER A 128 16.22 15.76 13.53
CA SER A 128 17.11 14.78 12.88
C SER A 128 16.57 14.34 11.52
N ILE A 129 15.27 13.98 11.43
CA ILE A 129 14.63 13.52 10.20
C ILE A 129 14.55 14.63 9.17
N VAL A 130 14.17 15.86 9.55
CA VAL A 130 14.08 16.98 8.60
C VAL A 130 15.45 17.26 7.97
N LYS A 131 16.51 17.30 8.78
CA LYS A 131 17.89 17.45 8.27
C LYS A 131 18.28 16.32 7.32
N LYS A 132 17.89 15.08 7.60
CA LYS A 132 18.15 13.94 6.71
C LYS A 132 17.32 14.01 5.43
N LYS A 133 16.05 14.38 5.52
CA LYS A 133 15.16 14.61 4.38
C LYS A 133 15.77 15.63 3.44
N ASP A 134 16.28 16.75 3.93
CA ASP A 134 16.84 17.80 3.06
C ASP A 134 18.09 17.33 2.32
N ILE A 135 18.97 16.58 2.99
CA ILE A 135 20.16 15.97 2.36
C ILE A 135 19.74 14.96 1.28
N LEU A 136 18.77 14.10 1.57
CA LEU A 136 18.30 13.10 0.61
C LEU A 136 17.54 13.74 -0.56
N ALA A 137 16.73 14.76 -0.29
CA ALA A 137 16.02 15.52 -1.31
C ALA A 137 16.98 16.26 -2.24
N ALA A 138 18.07 16.83 -1.72
CA ALA A 138 19.11 17.43 -2.54
C ALA A 138 19.73 16.41 -3.51
N LYS A 139 20.04 15.19 -3.03
CA LYS A 139 20.53 14.09 -3.88
C LYS A 139 19.54 13.68 -4.96
N LEU A 140 18.24 13.66 -4.65
CA LEU A 140 17.19 13.31 -5.62
C LEU A 140 16.97 14.40 -6.69
N ARG A 141 17.30 15.65 -6.39
CA ARG A 141 17.16 16.78 -7.31
C ARG A 141 18.36 16.99 -8.22
N THR A 142 19.48 16.31 -7.95
CA THR A 142 20.66 16.39 -8.81
C THR A 142 20.30 15.88 -10.20
N ILE A 143 20.43 16.77 -11.21
CA ILE A 143 20.21 16.41 -12.60
C ILE A 143 21.51 15.85 -13.14
N THR A 144 21.54 14.56 -13.44
CA THR A 144 22.65 13.93 -14.15
C THR A 144 22.21 13.51 -15.56
N PRO A 145 23.10 13.58 -16.57
CA PRO A 145 22.77 13.11 -17.91
C PRO A 145 22.35 11.63 -17.92
N MET A 146 21.32 11.31 -18.70
CA MET A 146 20.87 9.92 -18.89
C MET A 146 21.94 9.09 -19.59
N HIS A 147 22.24 7.92 -19.05
CA HIS A 147 23.11 6.94 -19.69
C HIS A 147 22.28 5.92 -20.49
N MET A 148 22.56 5.82 -21.79
CA MET A 148 21.94 4.85 -22.69
C MET A 148 23.03 4.00 -23.37
N THR A 149 22.86 2.68 -23.33
CA THR A 149 23.64 1.76 -24.15
C THR A 149 23.11 1.73 -25.60
N THR A 150 23.88 1.17 -26.53
CA THR A 150 23.42 0.94 -27.92
C THR A 150 22.11 0.14 -27.95
N ARG A 151 21.99 -0.87 -27.08
CA ARG A 151 20.78 -1.68 -26.94
C ARG A 151 19.59 -0.85 -26.46
N ASP A 152 19.77 0.00 -25.46
CA ASP A 152 18.70 0.88 -24.96
C ASP A 152 18.18 1.81 -26.05
N LEU A 153 19.08 2.33 -26.88
CA LEU A 153 18.73 3.20 -28.00
C LEU A 153 17.91 2.44 -29.05
N GLU A 154 18.31 1.22 -29.39
CA GLU A 154 17.53 0.36 -30.29
C GLU A 154 16.15 0.02 -29.73
N GLU A 155 16.07 -0.37 -28.45
CA GLU A 155 14.81 -0.67 -27.78
C GLU A 155 13.88 0.55 -27.79
N PHE A 156 14.41 1.74 -27.52
CA PHE A 156 13.66 2.98 -27.60
C PHE A 156 13.17 3.30 -29.03
N GLN A 157 14.03 3.12 -30.04
CA GLN A 157 13.68 3.37 -31.44
C GLN A 157 12.60 2.40 -31.96
N LYS A 158 12.71 1.12 -31.57
CA LYS A 158 11.76 0.05 -31.93
C LYS A 158 10.46 0.11 -31.13
N ALA A 159 10.41 0.85 -30.02
CA ALA A 159 9.21 0.96 -29.20
C ALA A 159 8.05 1.61 -29.95
N THR A 160 6.97 0.84 -30.09
CA THR A 160 5.72 1.23 -30.77
C THR A 160 4.62 1.65 -29.79
N HIS A 161 4.57 1.01 -28.63
CA HIS A 161 3.57 1.22 -27.59
C HIS A 161 4.20 1.67 -26.29
N CYS A 162 3.48 2.47 -25.53
CA CYS A 162 3.92 2.98 -24.24
C CYS A 162 4.00 1.83 -23.24
N ASN A 163 5.16 1.66 -22.60
CA ASN A 163 5.35 0.56 -21.67
C ASN A 163 4.45 0.64 -20.42
N LEU A 164 3.88 1.82 -20.13
CA LEU A 164 2.95 2.03 -19.01
C LEU A 164 1.49 1.75 -19.40
N CYS A 165 0.92 2.57 -20.28
CA CYS A 165 -0.51 2.51 -20.62
C CYS A 165 -0.83 1.54 -21.76
N LYS A 166 0.19 0.96 -22.40
CA LYS A 166 0.11 0.02 -23.52
C LYS A 166 -0.53 0.57 -24.80
N LYS A 167 -0.75 1.89 -24.90
CA LYS A 167 -1.27 2.57 -26.11
C LYS A 167 -0.14 2.96 -27.07
N TRP A 168 -0.45 3.14 -28.35
CA TRP A 168 0.51 3.56 -29.39
C TRP A 168 1.20 4.89 -29.04
N LEU A 169 2.53 4.95 -29.21
CA LEU A 169 3.35 6.12 -28.85
C LEU A 169 3.27 7.25 -29.89
N GLY A 170 3.33 6.91 -31.17
CA GLY A 170 3.41 7.90 -32.25
C GLY A 170 4.58 8.88 -32.04
N LYS A 171 4.28 10.19 -32.13
CA LYS A 171 5.28 11.26 -31.93
C LYS A 171 5.52 11.62 -30.46
N ASP A 172 4.66 11.19 -29.54
CA ASP A 172 4.77 11.47 -28.09
C ASP A 172 5.65 10.42 -27.39
N ARG A 173 6.79 10.08 -27.99
CA ARG A 173 7.70 9.05 -27.47
C ARG A 173 8.82 9.70 -26.66
N VAL A 174 8.77 9.56 -25.34
CA VAL A 174 9.79 10.10 -24.42
C VAL A 174 10.55 8.99 -23.70
N ARG A 175 11.78 9.31 -23.27
CA ARG A 175 12.69 8.40 -22.56
C ARG A 175 12.48 8.51 -21.06
N ASP A 176 11.93 7.45 -20.45
CA ASP A 176 11.89 7.28 -19.00
C ASP A 176 13.23 6.72 -18.52
N HIS A 177 13.77 7.28 -17.43
CA HIS A 177 15.03 6.85 -16.85
C HIS A 177 14.99 6.91 -15.33
N ALA A 178 15.92 6.20 -14.70
CA ALA A 178 16.11 6.26 -13.27
C ALA A 178 16.89 7.53 -12.89
N HIS A 179 16.33 8.41 -12.07
CA HIS A 179 17.03 9.62 -11.61
C HIS A 179 18.26 9.32 -10.72
N LEU A 180 18.32 8.12 -10.11
CA LEU A 180 19.43 7.72 -9.24
C LEU A 180 20.51 6.87 -9.91
N SER A 181 20.12 5.94 -10.79
CA SER A 181 21.09 5.10 -11.51
C SER A 181 21.37 5.60 -12.92
N GLU A 182 20.67 6.64 -13.37
CA GLU A 182 20.79 7.32 -14.66
C GLU A 182 20.45 6.45 -15.88
N LYS A 183 20.14 5.18 -15.64
CA LYS A 183 19.84 4.19 -16.68
C LYS A 183 18.47 4.47 -17.29
N TYR A 184 18.43 4.40 -18.61
CA TYR A 184 17.18 4.27 -19.35
C TYR A 184 16.37 3.06 -18.83
N ARG A 185 15.05 3.23 -18.83
CA ARG A 185 14.11 2.20 -18.36
C ARG A 185 13.17 1.77 -19.47
N GLN A 186 12.55 2.72 -20.16
CA GLN A 186 11.49 2.43 -21.13
C GLN A 186 11.05 3.65 -21.94
N ALA A 187 10.31 3.39 -23.02
CA ALA A 187 9.63 4.39 -23.82
C ALA A 187 8.20 4.62 -23.31
N LEU A 188 7.87 5.88 -23.02
CA LEU A 188 6.56 6.29 -22.50
C LEU A 188 5.97 7.45 -23.29
N HIS A 189 4.67 7.69 -23.11
CA HIS A 189 4.05 8.99 -23.39
C HIS A 189 4.55 10.05 -22.42
N ASN A 190 4.62 11.32 -22.83
CA ASN A 190 5.06 12.40 -21.94
C ASN A 190 4.20 12.48 -20.66
N LYS A 191 2.87 12.36 -20.80
CA LYS A 191 1.94 12.31 -19.66
C LYS A 191 2.21 11.12 -18.73
N CYS A 192 2.50 9.94 -19.31
CA CYS A 192 2.82 8.74 -18.53
C CYS A 192 4.14 8.90 -17.77
N ASN A 193 5.13 9.55 -18.37
CA ASN A 193 6.43 9.83 -17.78
C ASN A 193 6.32 10.82 -16.61
N LEU A 194 5.60 11.94 -16.79
CA LEU A 194 5.40 12.94 -15.73
C LEU A 194 4.63 12.36 -14.53
N ASN A 195 3.60 11.55 -14.78
CA ASN A 195 2.85 10.88 -13.71
C ASN A 195 3.66 9.81 -12.96
N ARG A 196 4.86 9.46 -13.42
CA ARG A 196 5.81 8.58 -12.73
C ARG A 196 6.88 9.32 -11.94
N ALA A 197 7.12 10.60 -12.24
CA ALA A 197 8.20 11.40 -11.66
C ALA A 197 7.80 12.15 -10.37
N SER A 198 6.51 12.13 -10.03
CA SER A 198 5.92 12.80 -8.85
C SER A 198 5.61 11.86 -7.69
#